data_AF-A0A251WLF6-F1
#
_entry.id   AF-A0A251WLF6-F1
#
_cell.length_a   1.000
_cell.length_b   1.000
_cell.length_c   1.000
_cell.angle_alpha   90.00
_cell.angle_beta   90.00
_cell.angle_gamma   90.00
#
_symmetry.space_group_name_H-M   'P 1'
#
loop_
_entity.id
_entity.type
_entity.pdbx_description
1 polymer ?
#
loop_
_entity_poly.entity_id
_entity_poly.type
_entity_poly.pdbx_seq_one_letter_code
_entity_poly.pdbx_strand_id
1 'polypeptide(L)'
;MLSGAGSNLAYNTLLNDYIKYHAVFFIEGSIFTILLAVLSVHFWWRFKKLRDIEARNWTFEKKVYFCFGLLSTIVALGMLVIVLANLSSLFNPQEGFAQLIPDLSTQKVGIQKAVLYQAVNTWVQSGSAPIPTVLQNEVQNRLLWQRPKAIVCSLFLAIFAMFTAYLWQELISLRASNSIWRLKEKALLTMGIIALPVTLLLMVMALANTQASFAPITLTLLFS
;
A
#
# COMPACT_ATOMS: atom_id res chain seq x y z
N MET A 1 16.04 32.51 3.39
CA MET A 1 17.20 32.15 4.23
C MET A 1 17.36 30.63 4.20
N LEU A 2 18.25 30.09 3.36
CA LEU A 2 18.37 28.64 3.09
C LEU A 2 19.82 28.11 3.25
N SER A 3 20.75 28.91 3.78
CA SER A 3 22.16 28.51 3.94
C SER A 3 22.45 27.64 5.17
N GLY A 4 21.47 27.39 6.05
CA GLY A 4 21.63 26.57 7.27
C GLY A 4 21.05 25.15 7.19
N ALA A 5 20.31 24.81 6.12
CA ALA A 5 19.67 23.49 6.01
C ALA A 5 20.69 22.35 5.80
N GLY A 6 21.82 22.64 5.13
CA GLY A 6 22.90 21.67 4.96
C GLY A 6 23.66 21.33 6.25
N SER A 7 23.66 22.20 7.26
CA SER A 7 24.43 22.01 8.50
C SER A 7 23.62 21.40 9.66
N ASN A 8 22.28 21.46 9.62
CA ASN A 8 21.45 20.88 10.67
C ASN A 8 21.25 19.37 10.45
N LEU A 9 22.06 18.56 11.14
CA LEU A 9 22.04 17.10 11.01
C LEU A 9 20.72 16.47 11.48
N ALA A 10 20.09 17.05 12.50
CA ALA A 10 18.81 16.60 13.02
C ALA A 10 17.69 16.78 11.97
N TYR A 11 17.59 17.98 11.40
CA TYR A 11 16.65 18.28 10.32
C TYR A 11 16.87 17.38 9.10
N ASN A 12 18.12 17.21 8.66
CA ASN A 12 18.45 16.35 7.53
C ASN A 12 18.09 14.88 7.77
N THR A 13 18.18 14.41 9.02
CA THR A 13 17.74 13.06 9.38
C THR A 13 16.23 12.90 9.23
N LEU A 14 15.44 13.87 9.71
CA LEU A 14 13.97 13.84 9.55
C LEU A 14 13.56 13.95 8.08
N LEU A 15 14.17 14.87 7.33
CA LEU A 15 13.90 15.05 5.91
C LEU A 15 14.24 13.79 5.10
N ASN A 16 15.37 13.14 5.40
CA ASN A 16 15.78 11.91 4.75
C ASN A 16 14.82 10.74 5.06
N ASP A 17 14.34 10.62 6.30
CA ASP A 17 13.33 9.61 6.65
C ASP A 17 12.00 9.87 5.92
N TYR A 18 11.58 11.13 5.83
CA TYR A 18 10.41 11.56 5.05
C TYR A 18 10.55 11.22 3.55
N ILE A 19 11.71 11.49 2.95
CA ILE A 19 12.01 11.11 1.57
C ILE A 19 11.93 9.58 1.40
N LYS A 20 12.53 8.82 2.32
CA LYS A 20 12.46 7.35 2.29
C LYS A 20 11.04 6.83 2.37
N TYR A 21 10.19 7.44 3.21
CA TYR A 21 8.78 7.08 3.34
C TYR A 21 8.08 7.17 1.98
N HIS A 22 8.18 8.31 1.31
CA HIS A 22 7.57 8.51 -0.01
C HIS A 22 8.23 7.67 -1.11
N ALA A 23 9.55 7.43 -1.03
CA ALA A 23 10.27 6.61 -2.00
C ALA A 23 9.83 5.14 -1.95
N VAL A 24 9.70 4.58 -0.75
CA VAL A 24 9.21 3.21 -0.57
C VAL A 24 7.77 3.09 -1.04
N PHE A 25 6.92 4.08 -0.72
CA PHE A 25 5.54 4.13 -1.24
C PHE A 25 5.52 4.14 -2.77
N PHE A 26 6.30 5.02 -3.38
CA PHE A 26 6.39 5.15 -4.83
C PHE A 26 6.82 3.84 -5.48
N ILE A 27 7.86 3.19 -4.96
CA ILE A 27 8.39 1.93 -5.53
C ILE A 27 7.35 0.80 -5.41
N GLU A 28 6.86 0.53 -4.20
CA GLU A 28 5.94 -0.58 -3.95
C GLU A 28 4.57 -0.34 -4.61
N GLY A 29 4.05 0.87 -4.50
CA GLY A 29 2.82 1.28 -5.18
C GLY A 29 2.93 1.17 -6.70
N SER A 30 4.09 1.51 -7.30
CA SER A 30 4.31 1.35 -8.74
C SER A 30 4.31 -0.11 -9.16
N ILE A 31 4.92 -1.00 -8.37
CA ILE A 31 4.90 -2.46 -8.63
C ILE A 31 3.46 -2.96 -8.68
N PHE A 32 2.64 -2.66 -7.65
CA PHE A 32 1.24 -3.07 -7.63
C PHE A 32 0.41 -2.44 -8.76
N THR A 33 0.66 -1.16 -9.08
CA THR A 33 0.00 -0.47 -10.18
C THR A 33 0.27 -1.17 -11.52
N ILE A 34 1.54 -1.52 -11.79
CA ILE A 34 1.94 -2.24 -13.01
C ILE A 34 1.28 -3.63 -13.05
N LEU A 35 1.33 -4.40 -11.95
CA LEU A 35 0.71 -5.72 -11.89
C LEU A 35 -0.80 -5.66 -12.16
N LEU A 36 -1.50 -4.69 -11.55
CA LEU A 36 -2.93 -4.49 -11.77
C LEU A 36 -3.24 -4.01 -13.20
N ALA A 37 -2.40 -3.16 -13.79
CA ALA A 37 -2.55 -2.72 -15.17
C ALA A 37 -2.36 -3.88 -16.16
N VAL A 38 -1.34 -4.73 -15.96
CA VAL A 38 -1.13 -5.95 -16.74
C VAL A 38 -2.33 -6.89 -16.61
N LEU A 39 -2.82 -7.08 -15.39
CA LEU A 39 -3.99 -7.93 -15.12
C LEU A 39 -5.26 -7.39 -15.78
N SER A 40 -5.47 -6.07 -15.73
CA SER A 40 -6.56 -5.38 -16.42
C SER A 40 -6.49 -5.61 -17.93
N VAL A 41 -5.33 -5.33 -18.55
CA VAL A 41 -5.11 -5.57 -19.98
C VAL A 41 -5.38 -7.02 -20.35
N HIS A 42 -4.90 -7.97 -19.55
CA HIS A 42 -5.15 -9.39 -19.75
C HIS A 42 -6.64 -9.72 -19.73
N PHE A 43 -7.40 -9.24 -18.73
CA PHE A 43 -8.83 -9.50 -18.63
C PHE A 43 -9.64 -8.83 -19.75
N TRP A 44 -9.30 -7.61 -20.14
CA TRP A 44 -9.92 -6.95 -21.29
C TRP A 44 -9.62 -7.68 -22.61
N TRP A 45 -8.40 -8.20 -22.76
CA TRP A 45 -8.02 -8.99 -23.92
C TRP A 45 -8.82 -10.30 -23.99
N ARG A 46 -8.96 -11.03 -22.87
CA ARG A 46 -9.79 -12.25 -22.79
C ARG A 46 -11.27 -11.95 -23.05
N PHE A 47 -11.80 -10.87 -22.47
CA PHE A 47 -13.17 -10.41 -22.72
C PHE A 47 -13.43 -10.13 -24.20
N LYS A 48 -12.50 -9.44 -24.88
CA LYS A 48 -12.59 -9.16 -26.32
C LYS A 48 -12.48 -10.41 -27.19
N LYS A 49 -11.68 -11.40 -26.79
CA LYS A 49 -11.52 -12.66 -27.56
C LYS A 49 -12.81 -13.49 -27.56
N LEU A 50 -13.62 -13.40 -26.51
CA LEU A 50 -14.92 -14.09 -26.38
C LEU A 50 -16.07 -13.34 -27.10
N ARG A 51 -15.78 -12.58 -28.17
CA ARG A 51 -16.74 -11.68 -28.81
C ARG A 51 -17.58 -12.30 -29.92
N ASP A 52 -17.32 -13.53 -30.36
CA ASP A 52 -18.07 -14.11 -31.48
C ASP A 52 -18.99 -15.28 -31.10
N ILE A 53 -20.08 -15.36 -31.87
CA ILE A 53 -21.13 -16.39 -32.00
C ILE A 53 -22.41 -16.15 -31.14
N GLU A 54 -23.27 -15.26 -31.66
CA GLU A 54 -24.76 -15.29 -31.62
C GLU A 54 -25.60 -15.10 -30.33
N ALA A 55 -25.09 -15.10 -29.10
CA ALA A 55 -26.00 -15.11 -27.93
C ALA A 55 -26.31 -13.74 -27.30
N ARG A 56 -27.60 -13.38 -27.27
CA ARG A 56 -28.26 -12.30 -26.51
C ARG A 56 -27.90 -12.25 -25.00
N ASN A 57 -27.24 -13.26 -24.44
CA ASN A 57 -26.90 -13.39 -23.03
C ASN A 57 -25.39 -13.64 -22.83
N TRP A 58 -24.73 -12.83 -21.97
CA TRP A 58 -23.31 -13.02 -21.63
C TRP A 58 -23.07 -14.33 -20.87
N THR A 59 -22.08 -15.11 -21.32
CA THR A 59 -21.59 -16.30 -20.59
C THR A 59 -21.00 -15.92 -19.24
N PHE A 60 -20.94 -16.89 -18.31
CA PHE A 60 -20.33 -16.67 -16.99
C PHE A 60 -18.87 -16.20 -17.11
N GLU A 61 -18.06 -16.86 -17.94
CA GLU A 61 -16.67 -16.47 -18.18
C GLU A 61 -16.54 -15.02 -18.66
N LYS A 62 -17.42 -14.59 -19.58
CA LYS A 62 -17.44 -13.21 -20.09
C LYS A 62 -17.78 -12.19 -18.99
N LYS A 63 -18.76 -12.51 -18.12
CA LYS A 63 -19.10 -11.67 -16.97
C LYS A 63 -17.93 -11.55 -15.99
N VAL A 64 -17.26 -12.66 -15.70
CA VAL A 64 -16.11 -12.71 -14.79
C VAL A 64 -14.96 -11.85 -15.30
N TYR A 65 -14.53 -12.02 -16.56
CA TYR A 65 -13.47 -11.16 -17.13
C TYR A 65 -13.86 -9.70 -17.20
N PHE A 66 -15.13 -9.38 -17.51
CA PHE A 66 -15.61 -8.00 -17.48
C PHE A 66 -15.52 -7.40 -16.07
N CYS A 67 -16.05 -8.08 -15.06
CA CYS A 67 -16.02 -7.62 -13.68
C CYS A 67 -14.59 -7.45 -13.16
N PHE A 68 -13.71 -8.42 -13.43
CA PHE A 68 -12.32 -8.32 -13.03
C PHE A 68 -11.53 -7.29 -13.82
N GLY A 69 -11.78 -7.14 -15.12
CA GLY A 69 -11.20 -6.08 -15.94
C GLY A 69 -11.59 -4.69 -15.43
N LEU A 70 -12.87 -4.48 -15.11
CA LEU A 70 -13.36 -3.25 -14.52
C LEU A 70 -12.72 -2.98 -13.14
N LEU A 71 -12.78 -3.95 -12.24
CA LEU A 71 -12.25 -3.81 -10.88
C LEU A 71 -10.74 -3.54 -10.88
N SER A 72 -9.96 -4.33 -11.62
CA SER A 72 -8.50 -4.12 -11.72
C SER A 72 -8.15 -2.78 -12.34
N THR A 73 -8.93 -2.29 -13.31
CA THR A 73 -8.76 -0.93 -13.86
C THR A 73 -9.00 0.14 -12.80
N ILE A 74 -10.11 0.05 -12.05
CA ILE A 74 -10.44 1.02 -11.00
C ILE A 74 -9.35 1.04 -9.92
N VAL A 75 -8.92 -0.13 -9.44
CA VAL A 75 -7.88 -0.22 -8.41
C VAL A 75 -6.53 0.26 -8.95
N ALA A 76 -6.16 -0.08 -10.20
CA ALA A 76 -4.93 0.40 -10.83
C ALA A 76 -4.90 1.92 -10.95
N LEU A 77 -6.00 2.54 -11.37
CA LEU A 77 -6.11 4.01 -11.48
C LEU A 77 -6.04 4.68 -10.10
N GLY A 78 -6.73 4.13 -9.10
CA GLY A 78 -6.63 4.62 -7.73
C GLY A 78 -5.20 4.55 -7.20
N MET A 79 -4.51 3.41 -7.39
CA MET A 79 -3.10 3.25 -7.03
C MET A 79 -2.20 4.22 -7.78
N LEU A 80 -2.42 4.42 -9.09
CA LEU A 80 -1.65 5.37 -9.90
C LEU A 80 -1.73 6.80 -9.35
N VAL A 81 -2.93 7.26 -8.95
CA VAL A 81 -3.10 8.58 -8.33
C VAL A 81 -2.27 8.69 -7.06
N ILE A 82 -2.32 7.67 -6.19
CA ILE A 82 -1.55 7.68 -4.94
C ILE A 82 -0.04 7.66 -5.23
N VAL A 83 0.42 6.85 -6.19
CA VAL A 83 1.82 6.79 -6.61
C VAL A 83 2.30 8.14 -7.12
N LEU A 84 1.52 8.82 -7.96
CA LEU A 84 1.86 10.14 -8.49
C LEU A 84 1.89 11.21 -7.39
N ALA A 85 0.98 11.13 -6.42
CA ALA A 85 0.97 12.01 -5.26
C ALA A 85 2.22 11.81 -4.38
N ASN A 86 2.73 10.58 -4.26
CA ASN A 86 3.97 10.32 -3.53
C ASN A 86 5.22 10.72 -4.32
N LEU A 87 5.17 10.61 -5.65
CA LEU A 87 6.26 11.04 -6.53
C LEU A 87 6.47 12.56 -6.47
N SER A 88 5.40 13.36 -6.36
CA SER A 88 5.55 14.81 -6.22
C SER A 88 6.27 15.21 -4.93
N SER A 89 6.04 14.48 -3.82
CA SER A 89 6.78 14.64 -2.56
C SER A 89 8.27 14.33 -2.68
N LEU A 90 8.69 13.51 -3.65
CA LEU A 90 10.11 13.25 -3.92
C LEU A 90 10.79 14.36 -4.71
N PHE A 91 10.05 15.07 -5.57
CA PHE A 91 10.58 16.20 -6.33
C PHE A 91 10.73 17.45 -5.47
N ASN A 92 9.79 17.69 -4.54
CA ASN A 92 9.81 18.85 -3.64
C ASN A 92 9.69 18.43 -2.16
N PRO A 93 10.68 17.69 -1.62
CA PRO A 93 10.55 17.09 -0.28
C PRO A 93 10.52 18.14 0.83
N GLN A 94 11.14 19.31 0.62
CA GLN A 94 11.14 20.40 1.60
C GLN A 94 9.75 21.01 1.78
N GLU A 95 8.99 21.20 0.70
CA GLU A 95 7.65 21.77 0.76
C GLU A 95 6.68 20.82 1.46
N GLY A 96 6.70 19.53 1.08
CA GLY A 96 5.88 18.51 1.72
C GLY A 96 6.24 18.31 3.20
N PHE A 97 7.54 18.30 3.52
CA PHE A 97 7.99 18.21 4.91
C PHE A 97 7.60 19.44 5.74
N ALA A 98 7.65 20.65 5.18
CA ALA A 98 7.25 21.86 5.88
C ALA A 98 5.76 21.85 6.26
N GLN A 99 4.90 21.23 5.45
CA GLN A 99 3.47 21.05 5.75
C GLN A 99 3.21 20.08 6.92
N LEU A 100 4.13 19.16 7.21
CA LEU A 100 4.04 18.25 8.35
C LEU A 100 4.39 18.92 9.69
N ILE A 101 5.19 19.98 9.69
CA ILE A 101 5.68 20.63 10.93
C ILE A 101 4.54 21.21 11.79
N PRO A 102 3.54 21.93 11.23
CA PRO A 102 2.40 22.40 12.02
C PRO A 102 1.65 21.26 12.73
N ASP A 103 1.49 20.12 12.07
CA ASP A 103 0.82 18.94 12.64
C ASP A 103 1.60 18.33 13.81
N LEU A 104 2.94 18.37 13.75
CA LEU A 104 3.82 17.96 14.86
C LEU A 104 3.71 18.91 16.07
N SER A 105 3.39 20.19 15.83
CA SER A 105 3.34 21.22 16.87
C SER A 105 1.97 21.38 17.56
N THR A 106 0.89 20.89 16.95
CA THR A 106 -0.50 21.17 17.37
C THR A 106 -1.22 19.98 18.03
N GLN A 107 -0.60 18.80 18.14
CA GLN A 107 -1.25 17.62 18.73
C GLN A 107 -1.49 17.75 20.25
N LYS A 108 -2.73 17.47 20.66
CA LYS A 108 -3.24 17.55 22.05
C LYS A 108 -2.44 16.70 23.04
N VAL A 109 -2.25 17.28 24.22
CA VAL A 109 -1.44 16.79 25.34
C VAL A 109 -1.92 15.41 25.83
N GLY A 110 -1.19 14.37 25.43
CA GLY A 110 -0.93 13.21 26.27
C GLY A 110 0.49 13.35 26.83
N ILE A 111 0.70 12.97 28.10
CA ILE A 111 1.99 13.18 28.80
C ILE A 111 3.17 12.60 28.00
N GLN A 112 3.00 11.43 27.37
CA GLN A 112 4.06 10.78 26.59
C GLN A 112 4.34 11.46 25.24
N LYS A 113 3.30 11.85 24.47
CA LYS A 113 3.50 12.54 23.19
C LYS A 113 4.17 13.89 23.37
N ALA A 114 3.79 14.64 24.42
CA ALA A 114 4.39 15.93 24.72
C ALA A 114 5.90 15.82 24.98
N VAL A 115 6.34 14.79 25.72
CA VAL A 115 7.77 14.52 25.97
C VAL A 115 8.51 14.18 24.67
N LEU A 116 7.92 13.35 23.81
CA LEU A 116 8.51 13.01 22.51
C LEU A 116 8.68 14.25 21.62
N TYR A 117 7.64 15.04 21.41
CA TYR A 117 7.71 16.23 20.56
C TYR A 117 8.64 17.30 21.13
N GLN A 118 8.66 17.49 22.45
CA GLN A 118 9.61 18.40 23.08
C GLN A 118 11.05 17.94 22.84
N ALA A 119 11.34 16.66 23.03
CA ALA A 119 12.67 16.09 22.78
C ALA A 119 13.10 16.26 21.31
N VAL A 120 12.18 16.02 20.37
CA VAL A 120 12.41 16.21 18.92
C VAL A 120 12.65 17.68 18.60
N ASN A 121 11.84 18.60 19.13
CA ASN A 121 12.00 20.03 18.90
C ASN A 121 13.35 20.54 19.43
N THR A 122 13.71 20.18 20.67
CA THR A 122 15.03 20.52 21.25
C THR A 122 16.17 19.96 20.40
N TRP A 123 16.04 18.72 19.91
CA TRP A 123 17.03 18.10 19.04
C TRP A 123 17.19 18.82 17.71
N VAL A 124 16.09 19.12 17.02
CA VAL A 124 16.09 19.87 15.76
C VAL A 124 16.69 21.27 15.96
N GLN A 125 16.36 21.97 17.05
CA GLN A 125 16.93 23.28 17.38
C GLN A 125 18.44 23.21 17.66
N SER A 126 18.91 22.14 18.31
CA SER A 126 20.34 21.95 18.61
C SER A 126 21.18 21.65 17.36
N GLY A 127 20.57 21.13 16.29
CA GLY A 127 21.26 20.65 15.10
C GLY A 127 22.18 19.44 15.33
N SER A 128 22.10 18.79 16.50
CA SER A 128 23.00 17.70 16.88
C SER A 128 22.74 16.41 16.10
N ALA A 129 23.81 15.62 15.89
CA ALA A 129 23.72 14.33 15.20
C ALA A 129 22.98 13.24 15.99
N PRO A 130 23.17 13.08 17.33
CA PRO A 130 22.57 11.98 18.07
C PRO A 130 21.05 12.13 18.21
N ILE A 131 20.29 11.12 17.77
CA ILE A 131 18.83 11.07 17.93
C ILE A 131 18.47 10.97 19.42
N PRO A 132 17.45 11.69 19.95
CA PRO A 132 17.02 11.58 21.33
C PRO A 132 16.61 10.16 21.71
N THR A 133 16.99 9.70 22.90
CA THR A 133 16.67 8.34 23.39
C THR A 133 15.17 8.05 23.40
N VAL A 134 14.34 9.05 23.72
CA VAL A 134 12.87 8.94 23.66
C VAL A 134 12.40 8.60 22.24
N LEU A 135 12.91 9.29 21.22
CA LEU A 135 12.55 9.00 19.82
C LEU A 135 13.11 7.63 19.38
N GLN A 136 14.33 7.29 19.76
CA GLN A 136 14.93 5.98 19.45
C GLN A 136 14.08 4.83 20.01
N ASN A 137 13.62 4.96 21.26
CA ASN A 137 12.78 3.95 21.91
C ASN A 137 11.44 3.78 21.19
N GLU A 138 10.77 4.87 20.82
CA GLU A 138 9.49 4.81 20.09
C GLU A 138 9.65 4.24 18.68
N VAL A 139 10.72 4.61 17.98
CA VAL A 139 11.09 4.03 16.69
C VAL A 139 11.34 2.53 16.81
N GLN A 140 12.10 2.10 17.83
CA GLN A 140 12.39 0.70 18.05
C GLN A 140 11.11 -0.10 18.40
N ASN A 141 10.26 0.44 19.27
CA ASN A 141 8.98 -0.16 19.62
C ASN A 141 8.09 -0.34 18.38
N ARG A 142 8.02 0.68 17.51
CA ARG A 142 7.31 0.58 16.24
C ARG A 142 7.91 -0.49 15.34
N LEU A 143 9.23 -0.52 15.16
CA LEU A 143 9.88 -1.49 14.27
C LEU A 143 9.68 -2.94 14.71
N LEU A 144 9.69 -3.20 16.03
CA LEU A 144 9.42 -4.53 16.59
C LEU A 144 8.03 -5.05 16.21
N TRP A 145 7.06 -4.15 16.04
CA TRP A 145 5.70 -4.51 15.66
C TRP A 145 5.47 -4.51 14.14
N GLN A 146 6.08 -3.58 13.41
CA GLN A 146 5.81 -3.39 11.98
C GLN A 146 6.57 -4.37 11.08
N ARG A 147 7.83 -4.72 11.41
CA ARG A 147 8.63 -5.62 10.59
C ARG A 147 8.02 -7.03 10.47
N PRO A 148 7.58 -7.69 11.56
CA PRO A 148 6.93 -8.99 11.45
C PRO A 148 5.64 -8.92 10.62
N LYS A 149 4.86 -7.84 10.77
CA LYS A 149 3.64 -7.64 9.97
C LYS A 149 3.92 -7.48 8.49
N ALA A 150 4.93 -6.71 8.11
CA ALA A 150 5.31 -6.55 6.71
C ALA A 150 5.64 -7.90 6.06
N ILE A 151 6.43 -8.73 6.76
CA ILE A 151 6.81 -10.08 6.30
C ILE A 151 5.58 -10.99 6.19
N VAL A 152 4.80 -11.11 7.28
CA VAL A 152 3.65 -12.02 7.34
C VAL A 152 2.57 -11.62 6.32
N CYS A 153 2.24 -10.32 6.23
CA CYS A 153 1.26 -9.84 5.26
C CYS A 153 1.73 -10.04 3.82
N SER A 154 3.01 -9.85 3.51
CA SER A 154 3.55 -10.08 2.16
C SER A 154 3.51 -11.57 1.76
N LEU A 155 3.85 -12.47 2.68
CA LEU A 155 3.76 -13.91 2.46
C LEU A 155 2.32 -14.35 2.25
N PHE A 156 1.39 -13.92 3.11
CA PHE A 156 -0.02 -14.22 2.94
C PHE A 156 -0.60 -13.60 1.68
N LEU A 157 -0.20 -12.38 1.31
CA LEU A 157 -0.60 -11.76 0.05
C LEU A 157 -0.24 -12.66 -1.14
N ALA A 158 0.99 -13.15 -1.21
CA ALA A 158 1.42 -14.03 -2.30
C ALA A 158 0.59 -15.32 -2.33
N ILE A 159 0.40 -15.97 -1.18
CA ILE A 159 -0.39 -17.21 -1.06
C ILE A 159 -1.85 -16.97 -1.48
N PHE A 160 -2.49 -15.93 -0.97
CA PHE A 160 -3.89 -15.61 -1.26
C PHE A 160 -4.09 -15.14 -2.70
N ALA A 161 -3.12 -14.43 -3.30
CA ALA A 161 -3.17 -14.06 -4.71
C ALA A 161 -3.16 -15.31 -5.60
N MET A 162 -2.25 -16.26 -5.35
CA MET A 162 -2.18 -17.53 -6.08
C MET A 162 -3.45 -18.37 -5.86
N PHE A 163 -3.91 -18.48 -4.61
CA PHE A 163 -5.12 -19.22 -4.27
C PHE A 163 -6.37 -18.63 -4.93
N THR A 164 -6.51 -17.30 -4.91
CA THR A 164 -7.62 -16.59 -5.58
C THR A 164 -7.58 -16.85 -7.09
N ALA A 165 -6.40 -16.71 -7.73
CA ALA A 165 -6.26 -17.00 -9.15
C ALA A 165 -6.65 -18.45 -9.49
N TYR A 166 -6.20 -19.42 -8.70
CA TYR A 166 -6.54 -20.83 -8.85
C TYR A 166 -8.05 -21.09 -8.74
N LEU A 167 -8.71 -20.55 -7.71
CA LEU A 167 -10.15 -20.71 -7.51
C LEU A 167 -10.96 -20.21 -8.72
N TRP A 168 -10.59 -19.03 -9.24
CA TRP A 168 -11.29 -18.45 -10.39
C TRP A 168 -10.99 -19.19 -11.69
N GLN A 169 -9.76 -19.67 -11.89
CA GLN A 169 -9.39 -20.45 -13.06
C GLN A 169 -10.14 -21.80 -13.10
N GLU A 170 -10.18 -22.52 -11.97
CA GLU A 170 -10.94 -23.77 -11.83
C GLU A 170 -12.43 -23.53 -12.07
N LEU A 171 -13.01 -22.47 -11.49
CA LEU A 171 -14.41 -22.14 -11.66
C LEU A 171 -14.76 -21.79 -13.12
N ILE A 172 -13.91 -21.03 -13.81
CA ILE A 172 -14.07 -20.73 -15.24
C ILE A 172 -14.01 -22.02 -16.07
N SER A 173 -13.04 -22.90 -15.79
CA SER A 173 -12.88 -24.18 -16.51
C SER A 173 -14.11 -25.08 -16.36
N LEU A 174 -14.63 -25.23 -15.14
CA LEU A 174 -15.82 -26.05 -14.87
C LEU A 174 -17.09 -25.49 -15.51
N ARG A 175 -17.21 -24.16 -15.60
CA ARG A 175 -18.38 -23.50 -16.19
C ARG A 175 -18.36 -23.44 -17.72
N ALA A 176 -17.24 -23.77 -18.36
CA ALA A 176 -17.18 -23.89 -19.82
C ALA A 176 -17.99 -25.10 -20.34
N SER A 177 -18.18 -26.15 -19.54
CA SER A 177 -18.77 -27.42 -20.00
C SER A 177 -20.20 -27.70 -19.50
N ASN A 178 -20.70 -26.99 -18.48
CA ASN A 178 -21.95 -27.36 -17.79
C ASN A 178 -22.89 -26.18 -17.52
N SER A 179 -24.18 -26.39 -17.78
CA SER A 179 -25.26 -25.42 -17.51
C SER A 179 -25.66 -25.38 -16.03
N ILE A 180 -25.76 -26.55 -15.37
CA ILE A 180 -26.32 -26.69 -14.01
C ILE A 180 -25.23 -26.51 -12.94
N TRP A 181 -25.49 -25.65 -11.95
CA TRP A 181 -24.58 -25.38 -10.83
C TRP A 181 -24.56 -26.51 -9.81
N ARG A 182 -23.41 -27.18 -9.65
CA ARG A 182 -23.18 -28.16 -8.59
C ARG A 182 -22.82 -27.48 -7.25
N LEU A 183 -22.98 -28.18 -6.14
CA LEU A 183 -22.61 -27.66 -4.80
C LEU A 183 -21.14 -27.23 -4.74
N LYS A 184 -20.23 -28.02 -5.36
CA LYS A 184 -18.81 -27.69 -5.50
C LYS A 184 -18.58 -26.33 -6.19
N GLU A 185 -19.27 -26.05 -7.29
CA GLU A 185 -19.15 -24.78 -8.04
C GLU A 185 -19.65 -23.59 -7.21
N LYS A 186 -20.76 -23.76 -6.48
CA LYS A 186 -21.27 -22.73 -5.57
C LYS A 186 -20.26 -22.43 -4.46
N ALA A 187 -19.67 -23.46 -3.86
CA ALA A 187 -18.63 -23.30 -2.84
C ALA A 187 -17.39 -22.58 -3.39
N LEU A 188 -16.91 -22.96 -4.58
CA LEU A 188 -15.79 -22.28 -5.26
C LEU A 188 -16.10 -20.80 -5.53
N LEU A 189 -17.31 -20.48 -6.01
CA LEU A 189 -17.74 -19.10 -6.23
C LEU A 189 -17.74 -18.30 -4.92
N THR A 190 -18.34 -18.83 -3.85
CA THR A 190 -18.36 -18.16 -2.54
C THR A 190 -16.95 -17.94 -2.00
N MET A 191 -16.07 -18.95 -2.07
CA MET A 191 -14.68 -18.81 -1.66
C MET A 191 -13.93 -17.77 -2.49
N GLY A 192 -14.13 -17.76 -3.82
CA GLY A 192 -13.50 -16.79 -4.71
C GLY A 192 -13.96 -15.35 -4.45
N ILE A 193 -15.24 -15.15 -4.13
CA ILE A 193 -15.79 -13.85 -3.75
C ILE A 193 -15.20 -13.35 -2.43
N ILE A 194 -14.97 -14.22 -1.45
CA ILE A 194 -14.39 -13.87 -0.15
C ILE A 194 -12.86 -13.67 -0.26
N ALA A 195 -12.17 -14.49 -1.05
CA ALA A 195 -10.72 -14.45 -1.19
C ALA A 195 -10.23 -13.14 -1.83
N LEU A 196 -11.02 -12.55 -2.72
CA LEU A 196 -10.68 -11.30 -3.40
C LEU A 196 -10.51 -10.09 -2.45
N PRO A 197 -11.49 -9.69 -1.61
CA PRO A 197 -11.32 -8.59 -0.67
C PRO A 197 -10.25 -8.89 0.38
N VAL A 198 -10.07 -10.15 0.79
CA VAL A 198 -8.97 -10.54 1.70
C VAL A 198 -7.62 -10.31 1.04
N THR A 199 -7.46 -10.66 -0.24
CA THR A 199 -6.23 -10.40 -1.01
C THR A 199 -5.95 -8.90 -1.14
N LEU A 200 -6.97 -8.09 -1.43
CA LEU A 200 -6.83 -6.63 -1.51
C LEU A 200 -6.47 -6.01 -0.16
N LEU A 201 -7.06 -6.49 0.94
CA LEU A 201 -6.71 -6.06 2.29
C LEU A 201 -5.25 -6.40 2.61
N LEU A 202 -4.80 -7.62 2.30
CA LEU A 202 -3.42 -8.04 2.47
C LEU A 202 -2.44 -7.19 1.64
N MET A 203 -2.85 -6.75 0.44
CA MET A 203 -2.06 -5.83 -0.38
C MET A 203 -1.86 -4.49 0.33
N VAL A 204 -2.94 -3.88 0.84
CA VAL A 204 -2.86 -2.62 1.59
C VAL A 204 -2.03 -2.79 2.87
N MET A 205 -2.20 -3.89 3.59
CA MET A 205 -1.44 -4.17 4.81
C MET A 205 0.05 -4.38 4.51
N ALA A 206 0.41 -5.15 3.48
CA ALA A 206 1.79 -5.32 3.07
C ALA A 206 2.44 -3.96 2.79
N LEU A 207 1.79 -3.14 1.97
CA LEU A 207 2.25 -1.82 1.60
C LEU A 207 2.45 -0.87 2.80
N ALA A 208 1.45 -0.76 3.67
CA ALA A 208 1.52 0.12 4.84
C ALA A 208 2.62 -0.32 5.83
N ASN A 209 2.76 -1.64 6.06
CA ASN A 209 3.73 -2.16 7.02
C ASN A 209 5.17 -2.14 6.46
N THR A 210 5.37 -2.31 5.16
CA THR A 210 6.67 -2.16 4.49
C THR A 210 7.19 -0.74 4.68
N GLN A 211 6.37 0.26 4.38
CA GLN A 211 6.76 1.67 4.57
C GLN A 211 7.10 2.00 6.02
N ALA A 212 6.27 1.52 6.96
CA ALA A 212 6.53 1.66 8.40
C ALA A 212 7.82 1.01 8.88
N SER A 213 8.35 0.04 8.13
CA SER A 213 9.60 -0.65 8.45
C SER A 213 10.83 0.06 7.90
N PHE A 214 10.70 0.79 6.77
CA PHE A 214 11.81 1.46 6.10
C PHE A 214 11.96 2.95 6.45
N ALA A 215 10.87 3.62 6.84
CA ALA A 215 10.86 5.03 7.25
C ALA A 215 10.10 5.21 8.57
N PRO A 216 10.69 4.73 9.68
CA PRO A 216 9.99 4.62 10.93
C PRO A 216 9.88 5.95 11.69
N ILE A 217 10.74 6.94 11.43
CA ILE A 217 10.74 8.20 12.20
C ILE A 217 9.51 9.03 11.84
N THR A 218 9.29 9.29 10.55
CA THR A 218 8.12 10.04 10.06
C THR A 218 6.82 9.40 10.54
N LEU A 219 6.71 8.08 10.44
CA LEU A 219 5.50 7.38 10.87
C LEU A 219 5.36 7.29 12.39
N THR A 220 6.46 7.20 13.14
CA THR A 220 6.41 7.37 14.60
C THR A 220 5.87 8.74 14.95
N LEU A 221 6.40 9.81 14.38
CA LEU A 221 5.97 11.16 14.70
C LEU A 221 4.53 11.48 14.28
N LEU A 222 4.00 10.83 13.24
CA LEU A 222 2.62 11.03 12.79
C LEU A 222 1.60 10.25 13.63
N PHE A 223 1.99 9.08 14.17
CA PHE A 223 1.06 8.10 14.74
C PHE A 223 1.45 7.59 16.14
N SER A 224 2.45 8.17 16.80
CA SER A 224 2.74 8.01 18.24
C SER A 224 1.67 8.69 19.07
#